data_AF-A0A8H4NI89-F1
#
_entry.id   AF-A0A8H4NI89-F1
#
_cell.length_a   1.000
_cell.length_b   1.000
_cell.length_c   1.000
_cell.angle_alpha   90.00
_cell.angle_beta   90.00
_cell.angle_gamma   90.00
#
_symmetry.space_group_name_H-M   'P 1'
#
loop_
_entity.id
_entity.type
_entity.pdbx_description
1 polymer ?
#
loop_
_entity_poly.entity_id
_entity_poly.type
_entity_poly.pdbx_seq_one_letter_code
_entity_poly.pdbx_strand_id
1 'polypeptide(L)'
;MAFNFNWSPLTADADFYRRARDLLTKALNKSPKPPIIVDDILVSEFNLGTVPPDLEILEIGDLAEDRFRGIFKMTYSGDAFLTLKTRVQ
;
A
#
# COMPACT_ATOMS: atom_id res chain seq x y z
N MET A 1 -19.36 13.45 -4.94
CA MET A 1 -18.42 14.56 -4.66
C MET A 1 -17.03 13.94 -4.60
N ALA A 2 -16.04 14.42 -5.36
CA ALA A 2 -14.70 13.82 -5.41
C ALA A 2 -13.73 14.62 -4.52
N PHE A 3 -12.98 13.94 -3.67
CA PHE A 3 -11.90 14.55 -2.89
C PHE A 3 -10.64 14.60 -3.76
N ASN A 4 -9.91 15.72 -3.78
CA ASN A 4 -8.67 15.78 -4.54
C ASN A 4 -7.55 15.10 -3.74
N PHE A 5 -7.14 13.92 -4.18
CA PHE A 5 -6.07 13.15 -3.57
C PHE A 5 -4.76 13.38 -4.32
N ASN A 6 -3.78 14.00 -3.66
CA ASN A 6 -2.47 14.22 -4.24
C ASN A 6 -1.67 12.91 -4.27
N TRP A 7 -1.63 12.28 -5.44
CA TRP A 7 -0.88 11.04 -5.68
C TRP A 7 0.63 11.26 -5.69
N SER A 8 1.08 12.32 -6.34
CA SER A 8 2.49 12.55 -6.69
C SER A 8 3.45 12.60 -5.49
N PRO A 9 3.11 13.21 -4.34
CA PRO A 9 3.99 13.22 -3.17
C PRO A 9 4.22 11.82 -2.60
N LEU A 10 3.19 10.96 -2.60
CA LEU A 10 3.30 9.58 -2.12
C LEU A 10 4.12 8.71 -3.07
N THR A 11 4.05 8.97 -4.38
CA THR A 11 4.83 8.23 -5.38
C THR A 11 6.30 8.63 -5.46
N ALA A 12 6.71 9.71 -4.78
CA ALA A 12 8.08 10.23 -4.82
C ALA A 12 8.85 10.11 -3.49
N ASP A 13 8.21 9.68 -2.41
CA ASP A 13 8.83 9.61 -1.07
C ASP A 13 9.62 8.31 -0.87
N ALA A 14 10.95 8.41 -0.96
CA ALA A 14 11.86 7.28 -0.78
C ALA A 14 11.77 6.63 0.62
N ASP A 15 11.50 7.41 1.67
CA ASP A 15 11.37 6.88 3.03
C ASP A 15 10.06 6.11 3.22
N PHE A 16 8.98 6.60 2.60
CA PHE A 16 7.73 5.85 2.50
C PHE A 16 7.96 4.49 1.82
N TYR A 17 8.58 4.46 0.64
CA TYR A 17 8.85 3.22 -0.09
C TYR A 17 9.73 2.25 0.69
N ARG A 18 10.76 2.75 1.38
CA ARG A 18 11.61 1.93 2.24
C ARG A 18 10.80 1.28 3.36
N ARG A 19 10.05 2.08 4.14
CA ARG A 19 9.24 1.57 5.25
C ARG A 19 8.16 0.59 4.78
N ALA A 20 7.50 0.88 3.65
CA ALA A 20 6.49 0.01 3.08
C ALA A 20 7.09 -1.35 2.69
N ARG A 21 8.26 -1.38 2.03
CA ARG A 21 8.96 -2.63 1.69
C ARG A 21 9.34 -3.43 2.93
N ASP A 22 9.84 -2.78 3.98
CA ASP A 22 10.20 -3.44 5.24
C ASP A 22 8.97 -4.09 5.92
N LEU A 23 7.85 -3.34 5.98
CA LEU A 23 6.60 -3.82 6.57
C LEU A 23 5.99 -4.98 5.76
N LEU A 24 5.97 -4.88 4.44
CA LEU A 24 5.48 -5.92 3.55
C LEU A 24 6.34 -7.19 3.66
N THR A 25 7.67 -7.05 3.62
CA THR A 25 8.60 -8.17 3.83
C THR A 25 8.35 -8.85 5.17
N LYS A 26 8.22 -8.07 6.26
CA LYS A 26 7.91 -8.62 7.58
C LYS A 26 6.56 -9.33 7.62
N ALA A 27 5.53 -8.77 6.98
CA ALA A 27 4.19 -9.35 6.95
C ALA A 27 4.17 -10.68 6.17
N LEU A 28 4.83 -10.74 5.01
CA LEU A 28 4.92 -11.93 4.16
C LEU A 28 5.60 -13.11 4.86
N ASN A 29 6.53 -12.84 5.78
CA ASN A 29 7.27 -13.86 6.52
C ASN A 29 6.72 -14.13 7.93
N LYS A 30 5.55 -13.56 8.30
CA LYS A 30 4.98 -13.74 9.65
C LYS A 30 4.40 -15.13 9.89
N SER A 31 3.91 -15.78 8.83
CA SER A 31 3.26 -17.09 8.91
C SER A 31 4.21 -18.20 8.45
N PRO A 32 4.00 -19.46 8.89
CA PRO A 32 4.75 -20.60 8.38
C PRO A 32 4.65 -20.68 6.86
N LYS A 33 5.78 -20.83 6.19
CA LYS A 33 5.86 -20.90 4.74
C LYS A 33 5.52 -22.31 4.25
N PRO A 34 4.91 -22.45 3.07
CA PRO A 34 4.79 -23.74 2.40
C PRO A 34 6.17 -24.40 2.22
N PRO A 35 6.29 -25.75 2.30
CA PRO A 35 7.58 -26.44 2.22
C PRO A 35 8.41 -26.15 0.95
N ILE A 36 7.74 -25.79 -0.15
CA ILE A 36 8.39 -25.42 -1.42
C ILE A 36 9.17 -24.10 -1.35
N ILE A 37 8.86 -23.22 -0.39
CA ILE A 37 9.56 -21.95 -0.17
C ILE A 37 10.59 -22.17 0.95
N VAL A 38 11.86 -22.18 0.56
CA VAL A 38 12.97 -22.57 1.45
C VAL A 38 13.77 -21.38 2.01
N ASP A 39 13.33 -20.15 1.73
CA ASP A 39 13.97 -18.91 2.22
C ASP A 39 12.93 -17.82 2.50
N ASP A 40 13.36 -16.64 2.93
CA ASP A 40 12.52 -15.45 3.09
C ASP A 40 11.93 -14.98 1.75
N ILE A 41 10.70 -14.45 1.84
CA ILE A 41 10.05 -13.73 0.75
C ILE A 41 10.44 -12.26 0.90
N LEU A 42 11.25 -11.76 -0.02
CA LEU A 42 11.75 -10.39 -0.01
C LEU A 42 10.97 -9.53 -1.00
N VAL A 43 10.64 -8.31 -0.60
CA VAL A 43 10.12 -7.29 -1.52
C VAL A 43 11.29 -6.58 -2.18
N SER A 44 11.58 -6.88 -3.44
CA SER A 44 12.67 -6.23 -4.17
C SER A 44 12.26 -4.84 -4.68
N GLU A 45 11.04 -4.75 -5.23
CA GLU A 45 10.51 -3.51 -5.78
C GLU A 45 9.06 -3.31 -5.34
N PHE A 46 8.72 -2.06 -5.09
CA PHE A 46 7.37 -1.64 -4.75
C PHE A 46 7.11 -0.31 -5.47
N ASN A 47 6.04 -0.25 -6.25
CA ASN A 47 5.62 0.96 -6.94
C ASN A 47 4.11 1.10 -6.79
N LEU A 48 3.65 2.32 -6.50
CA LEU A 48 2.24 2.62 -6.33
C LEU A 48 1.53 2.84 -7.68
N GLY A 49 2.27 2.88 -8.78
CA GLY A 49 1.73 3.21 -10.09
C GLY A 49 1.59 4.71 -10.29
N THR A 50 1.20 5.07 -11.51
CA THR A 50 1.00 6.45 -11.96
C THR A 50 -0.44 6.92 -11.81
N VAL A 51 -1.40 5.98 -11.74
CA VAL A 51 -2.83 6.26 -11.66
C VAL A 51 -3.30 6.25 -10.20
N PRO A 52 -3.90 7.35 -9.69
CA PRO A 52 -4.45 7.38 -8.32
C PRO A 52 -5.74 6.56 -8.18
N PRO A 53 -6.12 6.18 -6.94
CA PRO A 53 -7.44 5.66 -6.66
C PRO A 53 -8.53 6.74 -6.76
N ASP A 54 -9.74 6.32 -7.12
CA ASP A 54 -10.94 7.11 -6.90
C ASP A 54 -11.37 7.02 -5.43
N LEU A 55 -11.61 8.18 -4.81
CA LEU A 55 -12.10 8.28 -3.44
C LEU A 55 -13.50 8.88 -3.41
N GLU A 56 -14.45 8.09 -2.92
CA GLU A 56 -15.83 8.51 -2.67
C GLU A 56 -16.09 8.59 -1.18
N ILE A 57 -16.63 9.72 -0.71
CA ILE A 57 -17.05 9.88 0.68
C ILE A 57 -18.38 9.17 0.86
N LEU A 58 -18.42 8.16 1.72
CA LEU A 58 -19.66 7.47 2.09
C LEU A 58 -20.32 8.13 3.29
N GLU A 59 -19.52 8.49 4.29
CA GLU A 59 -20.01 9.07 5.54
C GLU A 59 -18.97 10.03 6.11
N ILE A 60 -19.41 11.16 6.65
CA ILE A 60 -18.59 12.02 7.51
C ILE A 60 -19.18 11.90 8.91
N GLY A 61 -18.44 11.25 9.80
CA GLY A 61 -18.89 11.02 11.17
C GLY A 61 -18.58 12.20 12.08
N ASP A 62 -17.33 12.67 12.08
CA ASP A 62 -16.84 13.66 13.04
C ASP A 62 -15.93 14.66 12.33
N LEU A 63 -16.27 15.94 12.41
CA LEU A 63 -15.51 17.03 11.82
C LEU A 63 -15.35 18.15 12.85
N ALA A 64 -14.14 18.30 13.37
CA ALA A 64 -13.69 19.37 14.26
C ALA A 64 -12.39 19.97 13.72
N GLU A 65 -11.91 21.06 14.33
CA GLU A 65 -10.70 21.77 13.90
C GLU A 65 -9.45 20.87 13.88
N ASP A 66 -9.37 19.89 14.78
CA ASP A 66 -8.25 18.97 14.98
C ASP A 66 -8.58 17.51 14.59
N ARG A 67 -9.83 17.23 14.23
CA ARG A 67 -10.32 15.86 14.04
C ARG A 67 -11.17 15.73 12.81
N PHE A 68 -10.82 14.74 12.00
CA PHE A 68 -11.62 14.32 10.87
C PHE A 68 -11.80 12.81 10.89
N ARG A 69 -13.05 12.36 10.90
CA ARG A 69 -13.44 10.96 10.77
C ARG A 69 -14.46 10.83 9.64
N GLY A 70 -14.07 10.11 8.60
CA GLY A 70 -14.95 9.76 7.49
C GLY A 70 -14.77 8.31 7.09
N ILE A 71 -15.81 7.76 6.47
CA ILE A 71 -15.76 6.50 5.76
C ILE A 71 -15.63 6.83 4.27
N PHE A 72 -14.59 6.27 3.66
CA PHE A 72 -14.31 6.45 2.24
C PHE A 72 -14.38 5.11 1.53
N LYS A 73 -15.03 5.09 0.38
CA LYS A 73 -14.87 4.03 -0.60
C LYS A 73 -13.68 4.38 -1.48
N MET A 74 -12.65 3.56 -1.40
CA MET A 74 -11.48 3.65 -2.25
C MET A 74 -11.59 2.61 -3.37
N THR A 75 -11.58 3.07 -4.61
CA THR A 75 -11.52 2.18 -5.78
C THR A 75 -10.18 2.41 -6.48
N TYR A 76 -9.30 1.41 -6.40
CA TYR A 76 -8.00 1.47 -7.05
C TYR A 76 -8.03 0.62 -8.33
N SER A 77 -7.89 1.28 -9.48
CA SER A 77 -7.79 0.64 -10.80
C SER A 77 -6.54 1.13 -11.54
N GLY A 78 -5.46 1.30 -10.79
CA GLY A 78 -4.17 1.74 -11.31
C GLY A 78 -3.21 0.60 -11.63
N ASP A 79 -1.96 1.00 -11.80
CA ASP A 79 -0.83 0.23 -12.33
C ASP A 79 0.23 -0.09 -11.26
N ALA A 80 -0.16 -0.13 -9.98
CA ALA A 80 0.72 -0.54 -8.89
C ALA A 80 1.27 -1.95 -9.12
N PHE A 81 2.52 -2.15 -8.75
CA PHE A 81 3.15 -3.46 -8.80
C PHE A 81 4.07 -3.71 -7.61
N LEU A 82 4.28 -5.00 -7.36
CA LEU A 82 5.14 -5.52 -6.31
C LEU A 82 5.97 -6.64 -6.90
N THR A 83 7.30 -6.52 -6.80
CA THR A 83 8.21 -7.60 -7.22
C THR A 83 8.70 -8.32 -5.97
N LEU A 84 8.49 -9.64 -5.96
CA LEU A 84 8.87 -10.52 -4.87
C LEU A 84 10.02 -11.43 -5.32
N LYS A 85 10.94 -11.71 -4.40
CA LYS A 85 12.03 -12.66 -4.58
C LYS A 85 12.07 -13.64 -3.43
N THR A 86 12.17 -14.93 -3.74
CA THR A 86 12.38 -15.98 -2.75
C THR A 86 13.18 -17.14 -3.36
N ARG A 87 13.56 -18.12 -2.55
CA ARG A 87 14.19 -19.36 -3.01
C ARG A 87 13.19 -20.51 -2.93
N VAL A 88 13.15 -21.32 -3.98
CA VAL A 88 12.36 -22.55 -4.06
C VAL A 88 13.26 -23.78 -4.03
N GLN A 89 12.71 -24.92 -3.62
CA GLN A 89 13.39 -26.23 -3.56
C GLN A 89 13.58 -26.84 -4.96
#